data_AF-A0A972VPL2-F1
#
_entry.id   AF-A0A972VPL2-F1
#
_cell.length_a   1.000
_cell.length_b   1.000
_cell.length_c   1.000
_cell.angle_alpha   90.00
_cell.angle_beta   90.00
_cell.angle_gamma   90.00
#
_symmetry.space_group_name_H-M   'P 1'
#
loop_
_entity.id
_entity.type
_entity.pdbx_description
1 polymer ?
#
loop_
_entity_poly.entity_id
_entity_poly.type
_entity_poly.pdbx_seq_one_letter_code
_entity_poly.pdbx_strand_id
1 'polypeptide(L)'
;MSRHILILIIMLSGLIIGQVTSPSIQTDQEWKEYTSIQKIELVSLSNYLYENKLYDQAILSFFQYIYRYPGDSLEPLAYYYIGRCYEESFQPQLAIEYYEKIRANSLSDAKLNQLAEYRLGISEILINNDTEVNDLTVGEIDPYLLTLRGIVDFRAMRWSDARQSFQAAEASFNDTYYSKLLREMYEYIDHAVLLSGKKRWITLLSSVFPGGGWVYLDDYNSAIGTFVGVAIPLIYTFTTVDLTTASLRYEYAYKTIIPANRGYSEKVDLPNEVNSNTLSSIQYDMLSISLGTYLGSVFASYSHVNEANRITVEEYIGTKITKAWLDDIFLNLEPDFSIY
;
A
#
# COMPACT_ATOMS: atom_id res chain seq x y z
N MET A 1 36.87 60.49 69.94
CA MET A 1 36.27 59.38 69.17
C MET A 1 37.27 58.97 68.10
N SER A 2 37.83 57.77 68.22
CA SER A 2 39.07 57.34 67.56
C SER A 2 38.91 57.20 66.04
N ARG A 3 39.94 57.61 65.27
CA ARG A 3 40.03 57.53 63.80
C ARG A 3 39.75 56.12 63.27
N HIS A 4 40.00 55.10 64.09
CA HIS A 4 39.70 53.70 63.79
C HIS A 4 38.20 53.36 63.82
N ILE A 5 37.41 54.07 64.63
CA ILE A 5 35.94 53.89 64.69
C ILE A 5 35.31 54.42 63.40
N LEU A 6 35.81 55.54 62.86
CA LEU A 6 35.32 56.09 61.60
C LEU A 6 35.64 55.17 60.42
N ILE A 7 36.84 54.59 60.37
CA ILE A 7 37.24 53.63 59.34
C ILE A 7 36.41 52.35 59.43
N LEU A 8 36.10 51.88 60.64
CA LEU A 8 35.24 50.73 60.85
C LEU A 8 33.81 51.00 60.36
N ILE A 9 33.27 52.19 60.63
CA ILE A 9 31.93 52.60 60.16
C ILE A 9 31.90 52.72 58.63
N ILE A 10 32.96 53.25 58.02
CA ILE A 10 33.06 53.34 56.55
C ILE A 10 33.15 51.94 55.92
N MET A 11 33.96 51.03 56.48
CA MET A 11 34.03 49.65 56.00
C MET A 11 32.71 48.87 56.20
N LEU A 12 32.01 49.07 57.32
CA LEU A 12 30.69 48.48 57.55
C LEU A 12 29.62 49.08 56.61
N SER A 13 29.70 50.37 56.29
CA SER A 13 28.76 50.99 55.34
C SER A 13 28.95 50.46 53.91
N GLY A 14 30.19 50.13 53.52
CA GLY A 14 30.49 49.48 52.24
C GLY A 14 29.92 48.06 52.13
N LEU A 15 29.81 47.34 53.25
CA LEU A 15 29.20 46.00 53.31
C LEU A 15 27.67 46.03 53.15
N ILE A 16 27.00 47.13 53.53
CA ILE A 16 25.54 47.29 53.40
C ILE A 16 25.17 47.76 51.99
N ILE A 17 26.00 48.59 51.34
CA ILE A 17 25.75 49.08 49.97
C ILE A 17 26.08 47.99 48.92
N GLY A 18 26.93 47.02 49.24
CA GLY A 18 27.28 45.90 48.37
C GLY A 18 26.22 44.78 48.27
N GLN A 19 25.14 44.84 49.06
CA GLN A 19 23.99 43.93 48.96
C GLN A 19 22.81 44.65 48.30
N VAL A 20 22.99 45.12 47.07
CA VAL A 20 21.84 45.21 46.16
C VAL A 20 21.43 43.76 45.93
N THR A 21 20.32 43.35 46.54
CA THR A 21 19.65 42.09 46.23
C THR A 21 19.55 41.99 44.71
N SER A 22 20.23 41.02 44.09
CA SER A 22 19.99 40.68 42.69
C SER A 22 18.48 40.59 42.52
N PRO A 23 17.87 41.26 41.51
CA PRO A 23 16.43 41.21 41.33
C PRO A 23 16.05 39.83 40.81
N SER A 24 16.05 38.83 41.69
CA SER A 24 15.72 37.43 41.38
C SER A 24 14.33 37.30 40.76
N ILE A 25 13.41 38.20 41.14
CA ILE A 25 12.04 38.28 40.61
C ILE A 25 12.04 38.72 39.13
N GLN A 26 12.97 39.58 38.72
CA GLN A 26 13.01 40.14 37.36
C GLN A 26 13.65 39.15 36.38
N THR A 27 14.69 38.42 36.83
CA THR A 27 15.27 37.32 36.06
C THR A 27 14.28 36.19 35.83
N ASP A 28 13.52 35.76 36.84
CA ASP A 28 12.60 34.63 36.70
C ASP A 28 11.47 34.91 35.70
N GLN A 29 11.01 36.16 35.61
CA GLN A 29 10.01 36.57 34.64
C GLN A 29 10.61 36.70 33.22
N GLU A 30 11.77 37.32 33.08
CA GLU A 30 12.48 37.41 31.79
C GLU A 30 12.86 36.03 31.24
N TRP A 31 13.27 35.08 32.09
CA TRP A 31 13.55 33.70 31.68
C TRP A 31 12.29 32.95 31.24
N LYS A 32 11.15 33.17 31.91
CA LYS A 32 9.85 32.63 31.49
C LYS A 32 9.43 33.21 30.15
N GLU A 33 9.54 34.53 29.97
CA GLU A 33 9.23 35.21 28.71
C GLU A 33 10.14 34.71 27.57
N TYR A 34 11.46 34.63 27.79
CA TYR A 34 12.41 34.12 26.81
C TYR A 34 12.11 32.66 26.40
N THR A 35 11.80 31.81 27.38
CA THR A 35 11.45 30.40 27.13
C THR A 35 10.12 30.28 26.38
N SER A 36 9.16 31.16 26.65
CA SER A 36 7.87 31.22 25.95
C SER A 36 8.02 31.67 24.50
N ILE A 37 8.88 32.65 24.21
CA ILE A 37 9.17 33.11 22.85
C ILE A 37 9.82 31.97 22.05
N GLN A 38 10.81 31.30 22.60
CA GLN A 38 11.46 30.16 21.94
C GLN A 38 10.49 29.03 21.62
N LYS A 39 9.52 28.76 22.52
CA LYS A 39 8.47 27.77 22.29
C LYS A 39 7.61 28.17 21.10
N ILE A 40 7.12 29.42 21.08
CA ILE A 40 6.28 29.97 20.01
C ILE A 40 7.02 29.96 18.67
N GLU A 41 8.29 30.38 18.64
CA GLU A 41 9.12 30.34 17.44
C GLU A 41 9.30 28.93 16.90
N LEU A 42 9.52 27.95 17.78
CA LEU A 42 9.67 26.56 17.37
C LEU A 42 8.37 26.00 16.80
N VAL A 43 7.24 26.26 17.45
CA VAL A 43 5.89 25.90 16.98
C VAL A 43 5.62 26.52 15.60
N SER A 44 5.89 27.82 15.46
CA SER A 44 5.72 28.54 14.19
C SER A 44 6.62 27.99 13.08
N LEU A 45 7.87 27.62 13.41
CA LEU A 45 8.78 27.00 12.46
C LEU A 45 8.27 25.62 12.03
N SER A 46 7.81 24.78 12.97
CA SER A 46 7.28 23.45 12.64
C SER A 46 6.08 23.55 11.69
N ASN A 47 5.16 24.47 11.93
CA ASN A 47 4.02 24.73 11.03
C ASN A 47 4.46 25.19 9.65
N TYR A 48 5.35 26.17 9.61
CA TYR A 48 5.88 26.68 8.35
C TYR A 48 6.50 25.53 7.52
N LEU A 49 7.28 24.66 8.15
CA LEU A 49 7.88 23.51 7.48
C LEU A 49 6.83 22.52 6.97
N TYR A 50 5.80 22.22 7.77
CA TYR A 50 4.68 21.36 7.37
C TYR A 50 3.90 21.92 6.18
N GLU A 51 3.46 23.18 6.27
CA GLU A 51 2.70 23.87 5.22
C GLU A 51 3.48 23.97 3.89
N ASN A 52 4.80 24.12 3.97
CA ASN A 52 5.70 24.12 2.82
C ASN A 52 6.07 22.72 2.32
N LYS A 53 5.44 21.66 2.85
CA LYS A 53 5.65 20.26 2.48
C LYS A 53 7.09 19.76 2.70
N LEU A 54 7.81 20.40 3.61
CA LEU A 54 9.16 20.01 4.02
C LEU A 54 9.06 19.00 5.18
N TYR A 55 8.39 17.87 4.92
CA TYR A 55 7.96 16.94 5.96
C TYR A 55 9.10 16.39 6.82
N ASP A 56 10.24 16.03 6.22
CA ASP A 56 11.41 15.54 6.99
C ASP A 56 11.93 16.60 7.98
N GLN A 57 11.95 17.86 7.56
CA GLN A 57 12.40 18.98 8.38
C GLN A 57 11.35 19.32 9.46
N ALA A 58 10.07 19.26 9.10
CA ALA A 58 8.96 19.44 10.03
C ALA A 58 9.03 18.38 11.14
N ILE A 59 9.21 17.10 10.79
CA ILE A 59 9.40 16.00 11.75
C ILE A 59 10.54 16.29 12.73
N LEU A 60 11.71 16.69 12.23
CA LEU A 60 12.85 17.04 13.08
C LEU A 60 12.52 18.22 14.03
N SER A 61 11.79 19.21 13.54
CA SER A 61 11.36 20.37 14.32
C SER A 61 10.35 19.98 15.42
N PHE A 62 9.37 19.12 15.11
CA PHE A 62 8.43 18.59 16.10
C PHE A 62 9.11 17.68 17.13
N PHE A 63 10.09 16.85 16.74
CA PHE A 63 10.88 16.10 17.71
C PHE A 63 11.68 17.00 18.63
N GLN A 64 12.26 18.08 18.09
CA GLN A 64 12.95 19.09 18.90
C GLN A 64 11.98 19.75 19.90
N TYR A 65 10.73 20.00 19.49
CA TYR A 65 9.70 20.52 20.38
C TYR A 65 9.41 19.56 21.54
N ILE A 66 9.09 18.31 21.23
CA ILE A 66 8.76 17.27 22.23
C ILE A 66 9.96 17.04 23.19
N TYR A 67 11.18 17.04 22.67
CA TYR A 67 12.39 16.88 23.48
C TYR A 67 12.64 18.05 24.44
N ARG A 68 12.35 19.29 24.01
CA ARG A 68 12.60 20.50 24.81
C ARG A 68 11.48 20.81 25.80
N TYR A 69 10.25 20.45 25.46
CA TYR A 69 9.04 20.75 26.23
C TYR A 69 8.23 19.47 26.52
N PRO A 70 8.81 18.47 27.23
CA PRO A 70 8.10 17.24 27.54
C PRO A 70 6.94 17.50 28.51
N GLY A 71 5.80 16.87 28.27
CA GLY A 71 4.57 17.01 29.05
C GLY A 71 3.79 18.29 28.77
N ASP A 72 4.18 19.06 27.75
CA ASP A 72 3.44 20.26 27.35
C ASP A 72 2.05 19.90 26.77
N SER A 73 1.08 20.80 26.93
CA SER A 73 -0.28 20.58 26.42
C SER A 73 -0.36 20.38 24.91
N LEU A 74 0.61 20.89 24.14
CA LEU A 74 0.68 20.69 22.69
C LEU A 74 1.46 19.44 22.30
N GLU A 75 2.01 18.67 23.24
CA GLU A 75 2.74 17.43 22.92
C GLU A 75 1.90 16.43 22.09
N PRO A 76 0.63 16.12 22.46
CA PRO A 76 -0.21 15.27 21.62
C PRO A 76 -0.41 15.82 20.21
N LEU A 77 -0.49 17.13 20.10
CA LEU A 77 -0.68 17.80 18.83
C LEU A 77 0.60 17.72 17.97
N ALA A 78 1.79 17.80 18.58
CA ALA A 78 3.05 17.55 17.88
C ALA A 78 3.13 16.10 17.37
N TYR A 79 2.66 15.11 18.14
CA TYR A 79 2.53 13.74 17.64
C TYR A 79 1.60 13.63 16.44
N TYR A 80 0.47 14.36 16.44
CA TYR A 80 -0.46 14.39 15.30
C TYR A 80 0.24 14.86 14.02
N TYR A 81 0.96 15.98 14.07
CA TYR A 81 1.65 16.49 12.90
C TYR A 81 2.84 15.64 12.46
N ILE A 82 3.53 14.97 13.39
CA ILE A 82 4.54 13.96 13.01
C ILE A 82 3.87 12.82 12.25
N GLY A 83 2.73 12.31 12.73
CA GLY A 83 1.92 11.30 12.04
C GLY A 83 1.53 11.75 10.63
N ARG A 84 0.99 12.97 10.51
CA ARG A 84 0.64 13.57 9.20
C ARG A 84 1.84 13.67 8.28
N CYS A 85 3.00 14.13 8.76
CA CYS A 85 4.22 14.18 7.96
C CYS A 85 4.61 12.80 7.43
N TYR A 86 4.49 11.74 8.25
CA TYR A 86 4.77 10.37 7.80
C TYR A 86 3.75 9.87 6.77
N GLU A 87 2.45 10.16 6.91
CA GLU A 87 1.45 9.85 5.88
C GLU A 87 1.74 10.60 4.56
N GLU A 88 2.17 11.86 4.65
CA GLU A 88 2.53 12.66 3.49
C GLU A 88 3.81 12.19 2.80
N SER A 89 4.76 11.67 3.57
CA SER A 89 5.99 11.03 3.07
C SER A 89 5.82 9.55 2.70
N PHE A 90 4.58 9.07 2.51
CA PHE A 90 4.25 7.69 2.12
C PHE A 90 4.78 6.60 3.08
N GLN A 91 4.83 6.91 4.38
CA GLN A 91 5.26 6.02 5.46
C GLN A 91 4.12 5.81 6.48
N PRO A 92 2.95 5.27 6.07
CA PRO A 92 1.77 5.14 6.93
C PRO A 92 2.01 4.26 8.17
N GLN A 93 2.92 3.27 8.09
CA GLN A 93 3.27 2.44 9.25
C GLN A 93 3.85 3.26 10.41
N LEU A 94 4.69 4.26 10.12
CA LEU A 94 5.23 5.15 11.14
C LEU A 94 4.15 6.10 11.64
N ALA A 95 3.26 6.56 10.75
CA ALA A 95 2.16 7.43 11.15
C ALA A 95 1.26 6.79 12.22
N ILE A 96 0.92 5.50 12.04
CA ILE A 96 0.18 4.68 13.01
C ILE A 96 0.81 4.78 14.41
N GLU A 97 2.13 4.61 14.53
CA GLU A 97 2.82 4.69 15.83
C GLU A 97 2.61 6.03 16.54
N TYR A 98 2.50 7.13 15.80
CA TYR A 98 2.29 8.46 16.37
C TYR A 98 0.83 8.73 16.70
N TYR A 99 -0.12 8.25 15.89
CA TYR A 99 -1.54 8.34 16.23
C TYR A 99 -1.88 7.50 17.46
N GLU A 100 -1.26 6.33 17.62
CA GLU A 100 -1.37 5.51 18.83
C GLU A 100 -0.85 6.21 20.09
N LYS A 101 0.23 7.00 19.97
CA LYS A 101 0.72 7.80 21.10
C LYS A 101 -0.32 8.83 21.55
N ILE A 102 -1.11 9.40 20.65
CA ILE A 102 -2.17 10.36 21.00
C ILE A 102 -3.27 9.66 21.78
N ARG A 103 -3.71 8.48 21.30
CA ARG A 103 -4.72 7.63 21.96
C ARG A 103 -4.30 7.24 23.38
N ALA A 104 -3.01 7.00 23.60
CA ALA A 104 -2.46 6.65 24.91
C ALA A 104 -2.14 7.87 25.81
N ASN A 105 -2.17 9.10 25.29
CA ASN A 105 -1.72 10.29 26.02
C ASN A 105 -2.86 10.92 26.82
N SER A 106 -2.72 11.07 28.14
CA SER A 106 -3.74 11.70 28.99
C SER A 106 -3.96 13.20 28.74
N LEU A 107 -3.06 13.86 28.02
CA LEU A 107 -3.15 15.29 27.69
C LEU A 107 -3.94 15.54 26.40
N SER A 108 -4.27 14.52 25.62
CA SER A 108 -5.03 14.68 24.39
C SER A 108 -6.48 15.04 24.69
N ASP A 109 -6.97 16.08 24.03
CA ASP A 109 -8.38 16.43 24.10
C ASP A 109 -9.24 15.46 23.25
N ALA A 110 -10.55 15.44 23.51
CA ALA A 110 -11.47 14.53 22.82
C ALA A 110 -11.51 14.74 21.30
N LYS A 111 -11.37 16.00 20.84
CA LYS A 111 -11.40 16.33 19.41
C LYS A 111 -10.13 15.81 18.73
N LEU A 112 -8.97 16.03 19.31
CA LEU A 112 -7.69 15.56 18.79
C LEU A 112 -7.63 14.03 18.79
N ASN A 113 -8.16 13.36 19.82
CA ASN A 113 -8.28 11.90 19.81
C ASN A 113 -9.14 11.41 18.64
N GLN A 114 -10.31 12.03 18.42
CA GLN A 114 -11.18 11.68 17.30
C GLN A 114 -10.49 11.90 15.95
N LEU A 115 -9.76 13.02 15.78
CA LEU A 115 -8.97 13.27 14.57
C LEU A 115 -7.87 12.21 14.38
N ALA A 116 -7.19 11.82 15.45
CA ALA A 116 -6.16 10.79 15.43
C ALA A 116 -6.75 9.41 15.08
N GLU A 117 -7.94 9.07 15.59
CA GLU A 117 -8.65 7.82 15.25
C GLU A 117 -8.99 7.76 13.76
N TYR A 118 -9.49 8.85 13.18
CA TYR A 118 -9.75 8.89 11.73
C TYR A 118 -8.47 8.68 10.93
N ARG A 119 -7.38 9.36 11.29
CA ARG A 119 -6.10 9.22 10.60
C ARG A 119 -5.45 7.85 10.79
N LEU A 120 -5.61 7.25 11.97
CA LEU A 120 -5.23 5.86 12.23
C LEU A 120 -5.96 4.93 11.26
N GLY A 121 -7.28 5.04 11.16
CA GLY A 121 -8.07 4.23 10.23
C GLY A 121 -7.68 4.42 8.76
N ILE A 122 -7.35 5.65 8.34
CA ILE A 122 -6.83 5.94 6.99
C ILE A 122 -5.47 5.26 6.78
N SER A 123 -4.55 5.41 7.72
CA SER A 123 -3.22 4.79 7.64
C SER A 123 -3.30 3.26 7.57
N GLU A 124 -4.20 2.65 8.34
CA GLU A 124 -4.47 1.20 8.29
C GLU A 124 -5.04 0.76 6.92
N ILE A 125 -5.96 1.54 6.34
CA ILE A 125 -6.44 1.35 4.97
C ILE A 125 -5.29 1.40 3.95
N LEU A 126 -4.34 2.32 4.11
CA LEU A 126 -3.20 2.47 3.19
C LEU A 126 -2.22 1.29 3.25
N ILE A 127 -2.11 0.61 4.39
CA ILE A 127 -1.30 -0.61 4.53
C ILE A 127 -2.09 -1.91 4.30
N ASN A 128 -3.36 -1.80 3.87
CA ASN A 128 -4.29 -2.91 3.66
C ASN A 128 -4.56 -3.76 4.92
N ASN A 129 -4.52 -3.14 6.10
CA ASN A 129 -4.86 -3.79 7.36
C ASN A 129 -6.34 -3.58 7.70
N ASP A 130 -7.20 -4.21 6.90
CA ASP A 130 -8.65 -4.06 6.99
C ASP A 130 -9.22 -4.58 8.35
N THR A 131 -8.49 -5.44 9.06
CA THR A 131 -8.90 -5.96 10.37
C THR A 131 -8.94 -4.89 11.44
N GLU A 132 -7.89 -4.06 11.55
CA GLU A 132 -7.83 -2.99 12.55
C GLU A 132 -8.89 -1.92 12.26
N VAL A 133 -9.12 -1.61 10.98
CA VAL A 133 -10.16 -0.66 10.56
C VAL A 133 -11.55 -1.19 10.91
N ASN A 134 -11.80 -2.49 10.76
CA ASN A 134 -13.07 -3.08 11.16
C ASN A 134 -13.26 -2.96 12.68
N ASP A 135 -12.24 -3.29 13.48
CA ASP A 135 -12.31 -3.19 14.95
C ASP A 135 -12.53 -1.74 15.42
N LEU A 136 -11.88 -0.78 14.77
CA LEU A 136 -12.07 0.66 15.02
C LEU A 136 -13.48 1.13 14.68
N THR A 137 -14.09 0.57 13.64
CA THR A 137 -15.35 1.11 13.11
C THR A 137 -16.57 0.39 13.61
N VAL A 138 -16.52 -0.85 14.11
CA VAL A 138 -17.72 -1.63 14.48
C VAL A 138 -18.61 -0.91 15.50
N GLY A 139 -19.90 -0.79 15.19
CA GLY A 139 -20.89 -0.14 16.07
C GLY A 139 -20.92 1.38 15.98
N GLU A 140 -19.92 1.99 15.34
CA GLU A 140 -19.84 3.43 15.14
C GLU A 140 -20.88 3.93 14.13
N ILE A 141 -21.35 5.15 14.39
CA ILE A 141 -22.31 5.90 13.56
C ILE A 141 -21.72 7.18 12.98
N ASP A 142 -20.47 7.48 13.34
CA ASP A 142 -19.74 8.63 12.81
C ASP A 142 -19.55 8.50 11.29
N PRO A 143 -19.80 9.55 10.49
CA PRO A 143 -19.80 9.44 9.03
C PRO A 143 -18.42 9.11 8.45
N TYR A 144 -17.34 9.56 9.10
CA TYR A 144 -15.97 9.25 8.70
C TYR A 144 -15.65 7.78 8.96
N LEU A 145 -16.01 7.25 10.13
CA LEU A 145 -15.82 5.83 10.47
C LEU A 145 -16.72 4.90 9.64
N LEU A 146 -17.95 5.31 9.34
CA LEU A 146 -18.84 4.59 8.42
C LEU A 146 -18.25 4.54 7.00
N THR A 147 -17.61 5.61 6.55
CA THR A 147 -16.90 5.61 5.26
C THR A 147 -15.76 4.60 5.26
N LEU A 148 -14.93 4.57 6.30
CA LEU A 148 -13.85 3.58 6.44
C LEU A 148 -14.40 2.15 6.46
N ARG A 149 -15.49 1.89 7.18
CA ARG A 149 -16.16 0.59 7.16
C ARG A 149 -16.63 0.20 5.76
N GLY A 150 -17.25 1.14 5.03
CA GLY A 150 -17.68 0.92 3.65
C GLY A 150 -16.53 0.56 2.71
N ILE A 151 -15.35 1.16 2.91
CA ILE A 151 -14.12 0.84 2.17
C ILE A 151 -13.67 -0.59 2.45
N VAL A 152 -13.64 -1.00 3.71
CA VAL A 152 -13.30 -2.38 4.12
C VAL A 152 -14.27 -3.39 3.51
N ASP A 153 -15.58 -3.13 3.63
CA ASP A 153 -16.59 -4.01 3.04
C ASP A 153 -16.48 -4.06 1.51
N PHE A 154 -16.13 -2.94 0.87
CA PHE A 154 -15.93 -2.87 -0.57
C PHE A 154 -14.73 -3.72 -1.00
N ARG A 155 -13.59 -3.60 -0.31
CA ARG A 155 -12.40 -4.46 -0.52
C ARG A 155 -12.70 -5.93 -0.27
N ALA A 156 -13.52 -6.23 0.73
CA ALA A 156 -13.96 -7.57 1.05
C ALA A 156 -15.05 -8.11 0.08
N MET A 157 -15.41 -7.36 -0.96
CA MET A 157 -16.43 -7.71 -1.95
C MET A 157 -17.84 -7.93 -1.35
N ARG A 158 -18.10 -7.34 -0.18
CA ARG A 158 -19.41 -7.35 0.49
C ARG A 158 -20.26 -6.19 -0.01
N TRP A 159 -20.74 -6.30 -1.24
CA TRP A 159 -21.39 -5.19 -1.96
C TRP A 159 -22.59 -4.56 -1.23
N SER A 160 -23.42 -5.39 -0.58
CA SER A 160 -24.56 -4.91 0.20
C SER A 160 -24.12 -4.07 1.39
N ASP A 161 -23.13 -4.55 2.11
CA ASP A 161 -22.66 -3.98 3.38
C ASP A 161 -21.87 -2.70 3.10
N ALA A 162 -21.04 -2.71 2.05
CA ALA A 162 -20.36 -1.53 1.54
C ALA A 162 -21.36 -0.42 1.16
N ARG A 163 -22.39 -0.76 0.38
CA ARG A 163 -23.43 0.19 -0.02
C ARG A 163 -24.18 0.73 1.19
N GLN A 164 -24.53 -0.13 2.16
CA GLN A 164 -25.22 0.29 3.37
C GLN A 164 -24.37 1.26 4.20
N SER A 165 -23.08 0.97 4.38
CA SER A 165 -22.14 1.81 5.13
C SER A 165 -21.97 3.17 4.48
N PHE A 166 -21.78 3.23 3.15
CA PHE A 166 -21.70 4.51 2.42
C PHE A 166 -23.01 5.29 2.45
N GLN A 167 -24.18 4.65 2.36
CA GLN A 167 -25.48 5.30 2.50
C GLN A 167 -25.69 5.89 3.90
N ALA A 168 -25.28 5.17 4.93
CA ALA A 168 -25.33 5.66 6.30
C ALA A 168 -24.39 6.86 6.50
N ALA A 169 -23.16 6.79 5.95
CA ALA A 169 -22.22 7.90 5.97
C ALA A 169 -22.77 9.13 5.25
N GLU A 170 -23.32 8.97 4.04
CA GLU A 170 -23.94 10.05 3.25
C GLU A 170 -25.06 10.73 4.01
N ALA A 171 -25.97 9.95 4.59
CA ALA A 171 -27.08 10.45 5.40
C ALA A 171 -26.59 11.20 6.65
N SER A 172 -25.51 10.73 7.28
CA SER A 172 -24.94 11.34 8.47
C SER A 172 -24.13 12.60 8.17
N PHE A 173 -23.42 12.67 7.03
CA PHE A 173 -22.77 13.90 6.59
C PHE A 173 -23.79 14.98 6.26
N ASN A 174 -24.88 14.61 5.57
CA ASN A 174 -25.95 15.53 5.17
C ASN A 174 -25.43 16.79 4.43
N ASP A 175 -24.37 16.61 3.63
CA ASP A 175 -23.69 17.67 2.89
C ASP A 175 -23.56 17.30 1.41
N THR A 176 -23.73 18.28 0.52
CA THR A 176 -23.70 18.07 -0.93
C THR A 176 -22.32 17.66 -1.44
N TYR A 177 -21.25 18.18 -0.84
CA TYR A 177 -19.86 17.82 -1.16
C TYR A 177 -19.61 16.34 -0.89
N TYR A 178 -19.91 15.87 0.33
CA TYR A 178 -19.72 14.47 0.71
C TYR A 178 -20.65 13.51 -0.04
N SER A 179 -21.89 13.93 -0.29
CA SER A 179 -22.83 13.13 -1.09
C SER A 179 -22.29 12.86 -2.50
N LYS A 180 -21.65 13.86 -3.12
CA LYS A 180 -21.02 13.69 -4.44
C LYS A 180 -19.90 12.66 -4.39
N LEU A 181 -19.00 12.73 -3.41
CA LEU A 181 -17.87 11.80 -3.25
C LEU A 181 -18.35 10.37 -2.99
N LEU A 182 -19.33 10.19 -2.10
CA LEU A 182 -19.87 8.87 -1.76
C LEU A 182 -20.70 8.27 -2.91
N ARG A 183 -21.33 9.10 -3.74
CA ARG A 183 -22.04 8.61 -4.93
C ARG A 183 -21.13 7.93 -5.94
N GLU A 184 -19.89 8.39 -6.07
CA GLU A 184 -18.88 7.73 -6.91
C GLU A 184 -18.62 6.29 -6.43
N MET A 185 -18.64 6.05 -5.12
CA MET A 185 -18.49 4.70 -4.56
C MET A 185 -19.64 3.77 -4.96
N TYR A 186 -20.86 4.27 -5.10
CA TYR A 186 -21.98 3.45 -5.59
C TYR A 186 -21.76 2.99 -7.04
N GLU A 187 -21.27 3.89 -7.89
CA GLU A 187 -20.93 3.58 -9.29
C GLU A 187 -19.78 2.57 -9.35
N TYR A 188 -18.78 2.71 -8.47
CA TYR A 188 -17.67 1.76 -8.38
C TYR A 188 -18.13 0.38 -7.91
N ILE A 189 -19.06 0.31 -6.94
CA ILE A 189 -19.68 -0.96 -6.52
C ILE A 189 -20.43 -1.61 -7.70
N ASP A 190 -21.26 -0.85 -8.43
CA ASP A 190 -22.02 -1.39 -9.56
C ASP A 190 -21.09 -1.93 -10.67
N HIS A 191 -20.00 -1.21 -10.97
CA HIS A 191 -18.98 -1.68 -11.91
C HIS A 191 -18.22 -2.91 -11.41
N ALA A 192 -17.83 -2.97 -10.13
CA ALA A 192 -17.15 -4.12 -9.54
C ALA A 192 -18.02 -5.39 -9.60
N VAL A 193 -19.33 -5.25 -9.36
CA VAL A 193 -20.30 -6.36 -9.50
C VAL A 193 -20.32 -6.89 -10.93
N LEU A 194 -20.29 -6.01 -11.94
CA LEU A 194 -20.23 -6.42 -13.35
C LEU A 194 -18.92 -7.13 -13.71
N LEU A 195 -17.79 -6.66 -13.20
CA LEU A 195 -16.47 -7.25 -13.44
C LEU A 195 -16.37 -8.69 -12.88
N SER A 196 -17.03 -8.97 -11.75
CA SER A 196 -17.09 -10.32 -11.17
C SER A 196 -17.90 -11.33 -11.99
N GLY A 197 -18.39 -10.94 -13.17
CA GLY A 197 -19.37 -11.65 -13.97
C GLY A 197 -18.84 -12.76 -14.90
N LYS A 198 -17.53 -13.02 -15.00
CA LYS A 198 -17.02 -14.07 -15.93
C LYS A 198 -17.64 -15.43 -15.57
N LYS A 199 -18.10 -16.18 -16.59
CA LYS A 199 -18.86 -17.43 -16.41
C LYS A 199 -18.01 -18.65 -16.77
N ARG A 200 -18.07 -19.69 -15.94
CA ARG A 200 -17.32 -20.94 -16.15
C ARG A 200 -17.64 -21.64 -17.47
N TRP A 201 -18.89 -21.62 -17.94
CA TRP A 201 -19.23 -22.28 -19.21
C TRP A 201 -18.63 -21.55 -20.43
N ILE A 202 -18.36 -20.25 -20.32
CA ILE A 202 -17.73 -19.49 -21.41
C ILE A 202 -16.26 -19.91 -21.55
N THR A 203 -15.55 -20.24 -20.46
CA THR A 203 -14.18 -20.79 -20.59
C THR A 203 -14.16 -22.09 -21.36
N LEU A 204 -15.19 -22.96 -21.21
CA LEU A 204 -15.30 -24.20 -21.97
C LEU A 204 -15.46 -23.91 -23.46
N LEU A 205 -16.31 -22.95 -23.84
CA LEU A 205 -16.46 -22.55 -25.24
C LEU A 205 -15.20 -21.92 -25.81
N SER A 206 -14.55 -21.04 -25.04
CA SER A 206 -13.31 -20.40 -25.47
C SER A 206 -12.16 -21.40 -25.59
N SER A 207 -12.21 -22.51 -24.84
CA SER A 207 -11.19 -23.58 -24.90
C SER A 207 -11.25 -24.43 -26.17
N VAL A 208 -12.13 -24.16 -27.13
CA VAL A 208 -12.08 -24.80 -28.46
C VAL A 208 -10.71 -24.61 -29.12
N PHE A 209 -10.07 -23.47 -28.86
CA PHE A 209 -8.67 -23.24 -29.21
C PHE A 209 -7.78 -23.49 -27.99
N PRO A 210 -6.63 -24.19 -28.12
CA PRO A 210 -5.67 -24.36 -27.03
C PRO A 210 -5.27 -23.00 -26.43
N GLY A 211 -5.56 -22.80 -25.15
CA GLY A 211 -5.30 -21.56 -24.42
C GLY A 211 -6.45 -20.54 -24.45
N GLY A 212 -7.49 -20.74 -25.24
CA GLY A 212 -8.58 -19.76 -25.37
C GLY A 212 -9.41 -19.58 -24.09
N GLY A 213 -9.54 -20.62 -23.26
CA GLY A 213 -10.13 -20.50 -21.92
C GLY A 213 -9.39 -19.49 -21.04
N TRP A 214 -8.05 -19.47 -21.09
CA TRP A 214 -7.21 -18.51 -20.37
C TRP A 214 -7.26 -17.11 -20.97
N VAL A 215 -7.36 -16.99 -22.31
CA VAL A 215 -7.59 -15.69 -22.96
C VAL A 215 -8.88 -15.04 -22.46
N TYR A 216 -9.96 -15.80 -22.30
CA TYR A 216 -11.21 -15.27 -21.73
C TYR A 216 -11.06 -14.84 -20.26
N LEU A 217 -10.13 -15.43 -19.51
CA LEU A 217 -9.81 -15.03 -18.15
C LEU A 217 -8.80 -13.86 -18.08
N ASP A 218 -8.30 -13.38 -19.22
CA ASP A 218 -7.24 -12.38 -19.35
C ASP A 218 -5.85 -12.84 -18.84
N ASP A 219 -5.63 -14.15 -18.70
CA ASP A 219 -4.33 -14.74 -18.34
C ASP A 219 -3.56 -15.14 -19.61
N TYR A 220 -2.90 -14.16 -20.22
CA TYR A 220 -2.15 -14.36 -21.46
C TYR A 220 -0.92 -15.27 -21.29
N ASN A 221 -0.31 -15.31 -20.11
CA ASN A 221 0.85 -16.16 -19.87
C ASN A 221 0.44 -17.65 -19.90
N SER A 222 -0.64 -17.99 -19.19
CA SER A 222 -1.20 -19.35 -19.22
C SER A 222 -1.78 -19.70 -20.59
N ALA A 223 -2.34 -18.73 -21.31
CA ALA A 223 -2.82 -18.92 -22.68
C ALA A 223 -1.68 -19.29 -23.65
N ILE A 224 -0.60 -18.50 -23.67
CA ILE A 224 0.58 -18.74 -24.52
C ILE A 224 1.24 -20.06 -24.15
N GLY A 225 1.41 -20.33 -22.85
CA GLY A 225 1.98 -21.59 -22.35
C GLY A 225 1.18 -22.80 -22.82
N THR A 226 -0.15 -22.74 -22.71
CA THR A 226 -1.04 -23.80 -23.21
C THR A 226 -0.92 -23.97 -24.72
N PHE A 227 -0.97 -22.87 -25.48
CA PHE A 227 -0.90 -22.91 -26.93
C PHE A 227 0.41 -23.57 -27.40
N VAL A 228 1.55 -23.13 -26.87
CA VAL A 228 2.87 -23.69 -27.20
C VAL A 228 2.97 -25.16 -26.78
N GLY A 229 2.51 -25.49 -25.58
CA GLY A 229 2.54 -26.85 -25.04
C GLY A 229 1.68 -27.85 -25.83
N VAL A 230 0.62 -27.39 -26.49
CA VAL A 230 -0.21 -28.23 -27.38
C VAL A 230 0.31 -28.22 -28.82
N ALA A 231 0.70 -27.06 -29.35
CA ALA A 231 1.06 -26.90 -30.76
C ALA A 231 2.38 -27.57 -31.12
N ILE A 232 3.43 -27.45 -30.30
CA ILE A 232 4.75 -28.02 -30.62
C ILE A 232 4.70 -29.56 -30.77
N PRO A 233 4.12 -30.32 -29.81
CA PRO A 233 4.06 -31.78 -29.97
C PRO A 233 3.13 -32.23 -31.10
N LEU A 234 2.04 -31.48 -31.38
CA LEU A 234 1.20 -31.75 -32.56
C LEU A 234 1.96 -31.54 -33.87
N ILE A 235 2.67 -30.42 -34.01
CA ILE A 235 3.50 -30.14 -35.20
C ILE A 235 4.54 -31.26 -35.37
N TYR A 236 5.22 -31.67 -34.31
CA TYR A 236 6.19 -32.78 -34.36
C TYR A 236 5.56 -34.11 -34.81
N THR A 237 4.35 -34.40 -34.33
CA THR A 237 3.61 -35.62 -34.72
C THR A 237 3.20 -35.60 -36.19
N PHE A 238 2.70 -34.47 -36.71
CA PHE A 238 2.15 -34.39 -38.08
C PHE A 238 3.19 -34.06 -39.16
N THR A 239 4.32 -33.43 -38.81
CA THR A 239 5.43 -33.16 -39.76
C THR A 239 6.30 -34.39 -40.04
N THR A 240 6.13 -35.48 -39.28
CA THR A 240 6.85 -36.75 -39.49
C THR A 240 6.11 -37.74 -40.39
N VAL A 241 5.03 -37.32 -41.07
CA VAL A 241 4.23 -38.19 -41.95
C VAL A 241 4.51 -37.88 -43.42
N ASP A 242 5.40 -38.67 -44.03
CA ASP A 242 5.43 -38.91 -45.48
C ASP A 242 5.63 -40.42 -45.71
N LEU A 243 4.51 -41.16 -45.75
CA LEU A 243 4.47 -42.64 -45.72
C LEU A 243 4.14 -43.28 -47.09
N THR A 244 4.24 -42.55 -48.20
CA THR A 244 3.94 -43.12 -49.54
C THR A 244 5.09 -43.06 -50.56
N THR A 245 6.20 -42.42 -50.23
CA THR A 245 7.44 -42.50 -51.03
C THR A 245 8.63 -42.61 -50.10
N ALA A 246 9.35 -43.72 -50.18
CA ALA A 246 10.52 -44.04 -49.37
C ALA A 246 11.70 -43.08 -49.62
N SER A 247 11.61 -41.85 -49.12
CA SER A 247 12.75 -40.96 -48.92
C SER A 247 12.41 -39.87 -47.89
N LEU A 248 12.75 -40.14 -46.63
CA LEU A 248 12.84 -39.10 -45.61
C LEU A 248 13.97 -38.13 -45.98
N ARG A 249 13.64 -36.98 -46.57
CA ARG A 249 14.55 -35.83 -46.61
C ARG A 249 14.42 -35.07 -45.29
N TYR A 250 15.33 -35.36 -44.37
CA TYR A 250 15.68 -34.43 -43.29
C TYR A 250 16.25 -33.16 -43.93
N GLU A 251 15.45 -32.12 -44.14
CA GLU A 251 15.97 -30.90 -44.78
C GLU A 251 16.81 -30.03 -43.82
N TYR A 252 16.70 -30.17 -42.50
CA TYR A 252 17.65 -29.53 -41.58
C TYR A 252 17.89 -30.34 -40.31
N ALA A 253 18.83 -31.29 -40.40
CA ALA A 253 19.30 -32.07 -39.26
C ALA A 253 20.80 -31.82 -39.01
N TYR A 254 21.09 -30.93 -38.05
CA TYR A 254 22.26 -30.87 -37.16
C TYR A 254 23.70 -31.07 -37.69
N LYS A 255 23.97 -31.00 -39.00
CA LYS A 255 25.35 -31.00 -39.51
C LYS A 255 26.00 -29.62 -39.49
N THR A 256 26.06 -28.99 -38.34
CA THR A 256 27.05 -27.92 -38.08
C THR A 256 27.24 -27.74 -36.58
N ILE A 257 27.86 -28.72 -35.92
CA ILE A 257 28.98 -28.55 -34.97
C ILE A 257 29.57 -29.96 -34.80
N ILE A 258 30.52 -30.31 -35.67
CA ILE A 258 31.55 -31.30 -35.33
C ILE A 258 32.83 -30.49 -35.30
N PRO A 259 33.48 -30.27 -34.14
CA PRO A 259 34.80 -29.66 -34.13
C PRO A 259 35.73 -30.63 -34.87
N ALA A 260 36.23 -30.20 -36.03
CA ALA A 260 37.15 -30.98 -36.83
C ALA A 260 38.50 -31.09 -36.12
N ASN A 261 38.63 -32.03 -35.19
CA ASN A 261 39.92 -32.40 -34.63
C ASN A 261 40.59 -33.38 -35.61
N ARG A 262 41.67 -32.92 -36.26
CA ARG A 262 42.46 -33.70 -37.21
C ARG A 262 43.20 -34.80 -36.45
N GLY A 263 42.66 -36.02 -36.41
CA GLY A 263 43.44 -37.14 -35.89
C GLY A 263 42.72 -38.46 -35.60
N TYR A 264 41.40 -38.55 -35.72
CA TYR A 264 40.67 -39.80 -35.42
C TYR A 264 39.85 -40.26 -36.63
N SER A 265 40.19 -41.42 -37.17
CA SER A 265 39.53 -42.04 -38.33
C SER A 265 38.61 -43.20 -37.92
N GLU A 266 37.87 -43.06 -36.84
CA GLU A 266 36.76 -43.99 -36.58
C GLU A 266 35.52 -43.45 -37.28
N LYS A 267 35.05 -44.19 -38.29
CA LYS A 267 33.68 -44.08 -38.76
C LYS A 267 32.79 -44.49 -37.59
N VAL A 268 32.24 -43.51 -36.88
CA VAL A 268 31.11 -43.75 -35.99
C VAL A 268 29.92 -44.08 -36.90
N ASP A 269 29.55 -45.36 -36.96
CA ASP A 269 28.30 -45.79 -37.58
C ASP A 269 27.15 -45.21 -36.75
N LEU A 270 26.67 -44.05 -37.16
CA LEU A 270 25.38 -43.55 -36.71
C LEU A 270 24.31 -44.49 -37.29
N PRO A 271 23.34 -44.97 -36.49
CA PRO A 271 22.27 -45.81 -37.00
C PRO A 271 21.56 -45.07 -38.14
N ASN A 272 21.63 -45.62 -39.35
CA ASN A 272 21.05 -45.01 -40.55
C ASN A 272 19.51 -45.07 -40.56
N GLU A 273 18.91 -45.87 -39.69
CA GLU A 273 17.46 -46.06 -39.61
C GLU A 273 17.02 -46.09 -38.14
N VAL A 274 16.14 -45.16 -37.79
CA VAL A 274 15.36 -45.25 -36.55
C VAL A 274 14.24 -46.25 -36.79
N ASN A 275 14.15 -47.27 -35.95
CA ASN A 275 13.14 -48.31 -36.07
C ASN A 275 11.72 -47.68 -36.04
N SER A 276 10.84 -48.09 -36.96
CA SER A 276 9.48 -47.55 -37.12
C SER A 276 8.64 -47.71 -35.85
N ASN A 277 8.90 -48.75 -35.05
CA ASN A 277 8.26 -48.96 -33.75
C ASN A 277 8.67 -47.89 -32.71
N THR A 278 9.89 -47.34 -32.80
CA THR A 278 10.37 -46.28 -31.90
C THR A 278 9.84 -44.90 -32.35
N LEU A 279 9.67 -44.69 -33.65
CA LEU A 279 9.08 -43.46 -34.18
C LEU A 279 7.59 -43.34 -33.82
N SER A 280 6.85 -44.45 -33.94
CA SER A 280 5.43 -44.51 -33.57
C SER A 280 5.21 -44.35 -32.07
N SER A 281 6.04 -44.93 -31.20
CA SER A 281 5.94 -44.70 -29.76
C SER A 281 6.13 -43.23 -29.38
N ILE A 282 7.11 -42.54 -29.97
CA ILE A 282 7.35 -41.10 -29.73
C ILE A 282 6.16 -40.26 -30.21
N GLN A 283 5.53 -40.62 -31.34
CA GLN A 283 4.32 -39.96 -31.83
C GLN A 283 3.13 -40.14 -30.86
N TYR A 284 2.92 -41.35 -30.33
CA TYR A 284 1.87 -41.61 -29.34
C TYR A 284 2.12 -40.85 -28.02
N ASP A 285 3.37 -40.77 -27.57
CA ASP A 285 3.75 -39.99 -26.38
C ASP A 285 3.46 -38.49 -26.60
N MET A 286 3.83 -37.93 -27.75
CA MET A 286 3.59 -36.52 -28.08
C MET A 286 2.10 -36.18 -28.24
N LEU A 287 1.32 -37.07 -28.86
CA LEU A 287 -0.15 -36.94 -28.91
C LEU A 287 -0.78 -36.98 -27.51
N SER A 288 -0.29 -37.88 -26.66
CA SER A 288 -0.76 -38.00 -25.27
C SER A 288 -0.43 -36.75 -24.46
N ILE A 289 0.77 -36.17 -24.66
CA ILE A 289 1.19 -34.91 -24.04
C ILE A 289 0.30 -33.76 -24.51
N SER A 290 0.07 -33.62 -25.82
CA SER A 290 -0.80 -32.56 -26.36
C SER A 290 -2.24 -32.69 -25.86
N LEU A 291 -2.81 -33.90 -25.88
CA LEU A 291 -4.18 -34.14 -25.40
C LEU A 291 -4.30 -33.89 -23.90
N GLY A 292 -3.34 -34.38 -23.11
CA GLY A 292 -3.28 -34.18 -21.67
C GLY A 292 -3.14 -32.70 -21.30
N THR A 293 -2.25 -31.96 -21.98
CA THR A 293 -2.06 -30.52 -21.78
C THR A 293 -3.32 -29.74 -22.15
N TYR A 294 -3.97 -30.10 -23.27
CA TYR A 294 -5.21 -29.48 -23.70
C TYR A 294 -6.34 -29.67 -22.68
N LEU A 295 -6.64 -30.92 -22.32
CA LEU A 295 -7.72 -31.25 -21.37
C LEU A 295 -7.43 -30.68 -19.97
N GLY A 296 -6.18 -30.75 -19.53
CA GLY A 296 -5.73 -30.16 -18.26
C GLY A 296 -5.94 -28.65 -18.24
N SER A 297 -5.62 -27.96 -19.34
CA SER A 297 -5.82 -26.51 -19.47
C SER A 297 -7.30 -26.11 -19.51
N VAL A 298 -8.16 -26.90 -20.18
CA VAL A 298 -9.62 -26.70 -20.15
C VAL A 298 -10.14 -26.81 -18.72
N PHE A 299 -9.75 -27.84 -18.00
CA PHE A 299 -10.17 -28.04 -16.61
C PHE A 299 -9.64 -26.92 -15.69
N ALA A 300 -8.37 -26.54 -15.83
CA ALA A 300 -7.75 -25.51 -15.02
C ALA A 300 -8.38 -24.12 -15.26
N SER A 301 -8.60 -23.72 -16.52
CA SER A 301 -9.29 -22.46 -16.80
C SER A 301 -10.74 -22.47 -16.29
N TYR A 302 -11.44 -23.61 -16.33
CA TYR A 302 -12.78 -23.74 -15.75
C TYR A 302 -12.81 -23.55 -14.23
N SER A 303 -11.82 -24.11 -13.50
CA SER A 303 -11.75 -23.96 -12.05
C SER A 303 -11.26 -22.57 -11.60
N HIS A 304 -10.44 -21.90 -12.41
CA HIS A 304 -9.84 -20.60 -12.10
C HIS A 304 -10.75 -19.37 -12.32
N VAL A 305 -11.98 -19.54 -12.86
CA VAL A 305 -12.88 -18.41 -13.14
C VAL A 305 -13.16 -17.53 -11.92
N ASN A 306 -13.41 -18.14 -10.77
CA ASN A 306 -13.72 -17.38 -9.55
C ASN A 306 -12.51 -16.57 -9.10
N GLU A 307 -11.32 -17.13 -9.23
CA GLU A 307 -10.07 -16.48 -8.87
C GLU A 307 -9.73 -15.33 -9.83
N ALA A 308 -9.92 -15.55 -11.14
CA ALA A 308 -9.76 -14.49 -12.14
C ALA A 308 -10.73 -13.32 -11.89
N ASN A 309 -11.99 -13.61 -11.58
CA ASN A 309 -12.96 -12.59 -11.20
C ASN A 309 -12.53 -11.83 -9.94
N ARG A 310 -12.04 -12.53 -8.92
CA ARG A 310 -11.53 -11.93 -7.68
C ARG A 310 -10.37 -10.98 -7.96
N ILE A 311 -9.35 -11.44 -8.68
CA ILE A 311 -8.16 -10.64 -9.02
C ILE A 311 -8.55 -9.39 -9.81
N THR A 312 -9.38 -9.54 -10.86
CA THR A 312 -9.83 -8.39 -11.67
C THR A 312 -10.56 -7.34 -10.81
N VAL A 313 -11.37 -7.79 -9.86
CA VAL A 313 -12.12 -6.90 -8.96
C VAL A 313 -11.18 -6.24 -7.94
N GLU A 314 -10.25 -6.97 -7.34
CA GLU A 314 -9.26 -6.44 -6.40
C GLU A 314 -8.38 -5.36 -7.05
N GLU A 315 -7.88 -5.62 -8.26
CA GLU A 315 -7.14 -4.62 -9.04
C GLU A 315 -7.97 -3.38 -9.30
N TYR A 316 -9.22 -3.56 -9.74
CA TYR A 316 -10.15 -2.44 -9.97
C TYR A 316 -10.36 -1.61 -8.70
N ILE A 317 -10.68 -2.24 -7.57
CA ILE A 317 -10.90 -1.58 -6.28
C ILE A 317 -9.65 -0.79 -5.85
N GLY A 318 -8.46 -1.40 -5.97
CA GLY A 318 -7.19 -0.76 -5.67
C GLY A 318 -6.92 0.51 -6.49
N THR A 319 -7.43 0.57 -7.73
CA THR A 319 -7.33 1.80 -8.55
C THR A 319 -8.30 2.92 -8.16
N LYS A 320 -9.33 2.63 -7.35
CA LYS A 320 -10.35 3.60 -6.94
C LYS A 320 -10.13 4.16 -5.54
N ILE A 321 -9.76 3.30 -4.59
CA ILE A 321 -9.42 3.75 -3.23
C ILE A 321 -7.96 4.25 -3.24
N THR A 322 -7.81 5.51 -3.62
CA THR A 322 -6.50 6.18 -3.68
C THR A 322 -6.31 7.10 -2.48
N LYS A 323 -5.04 7.39 -2.13
CA LYS A 323 -4.73 8.40 -1.10
C LYS A 323 -5.39 9.74 -1.39
N ALA A 324 -5.39 10.20 -2.64
CA ALA A 324 -6.02 11.46 -3.03
C ALA A 324 -7.52 11.49 -2.74
N TRP A 325 -8.23 10.40 -3.05
CA TRP A 325 -9.66 10.30 -2.73
C TRP A 325 -9.91 10.26 -1.22
N LEU A 326 -9.04 9.60 -0.45
CA LEU A 326 -9.09 9.64 1.02
C LEU A 326 -8.86 11.07 1.52
N ASP A 327 -7.85 11.78 1.02
CA ASP A 327 -7.60 13.16 1.45
C ASP A 327 -8.78 14.10 1.14
N ASP A 328 -9.51 13.89 0.03
CA ASP A 328 -10.72 14.65 -0.29
C ASP A 328 -11.88 14.39 0.70
N ILE A 329 -12.18 13.13 1.02
CA ILE A 329 -13.26 12.82 1.98
C ILE A 329 -12.87 13.25 3.40
N PHE A 330 -11.58 13.23 3.74
CA PHE A 330 -11.05 13.56 5.07
C PHE A 330 -10.41 14.96 5.15
N LEU A 331 -10.74 15.86 4.19
CA LEU A 331 -10.09 17.17 4.03
C LEU A 331 -10.18 18.08 5.26
N ASN A 332 -11.28 17.98 6.02
CA ASN A 332 -11.58 18.87 7.15
C ASN A 332 -10.97 18.42 8.48
N LEU A 333 -10.01 17.50 8.47
CA LEU A 333 -9.47 16.86 9.68
C LEU A 333 -8.15 17.46 10.19
N GLU A 334 -7.79 18.69 9.83
CA GLU A 334 -6.58 19.32 10.37
C GLU A 334 -6.90 20.14 11.63
N PRO A 335 -6.30 19.80 12.79
CA PRO A 335 -6.36 20.67 13.96
C PRO A 335 -5.52 21.93 13.72
N ASP A 336 -5.71 22.97 14.53
CA ASP A 336 -4.91 24.20 14.41
C ASP A 336 -3.73 24.16 15.39
N PHE A 337 -2.50 24.17 14.87
CA PHE A 337 -1.26 24.24 15.66
C PHE A 337 -0.85 25.68 15.99
N SER A 338 -1.59 26.69 15.54
CA SER A 338 -1.24 28.11 15.67
C SER A 338 -1.95 28.84 16.81
N ILE A 339 -2.92 28.21 17.45
CA ILE A 339 -3.66 28.78 18.57
C ILE A 339 -3.19 28.08 19.84
N TYR A 340 -2.26 28.68 20.60
CA TYR A 340 -2.19 28.73 22.08
C TYR A 340 -0.93 29.45 22.58
#